data_AF-A0A966C8W8-F1
#
_entry.id   AF-A0A966C8W8-F1
#
_cell.length_a   1.000
_cell.length_b   1.000
_cell.length_c   1.000
_cell.angle_alpha   90.00
_cell.angle_beta   90.00
_cell.angle_gamma   90.00
#
_symmetry.space_group_name_H-M   'P 1'
#
loop_
_entity.id
_entity.type
_entity.pdbx_description
1 polymer ?
#
loop_
_entity_poly.entity_id
_entity_poly.type
_entity_poly.pdbx_seq_one_letter_code
_entity_poly.pdbx_strand_id
1 'polypeptide(L)'
;ERAMGGWVTGPAPIVDVARRQPADVKPHGVRIALEDKPNVDVVLGHPGALRRRDGDYLAAALGNSVLGQSTLSSRLGQRLRDQEGLTYGVISRFFGASLIDGPWATSLSVAAINLERAVTIVREEIARLVAEGPRDDE
;
A
#
# COMPACT_ATOMS: atom_id res chain seq x y z
N GLU A 1 2.14 -29.98 -23.24
CA GLU A 1 3.54 -30.21 -23.67
C GLU A 1 3.77 -30.04 -25.17
N ARG A 2 3.04 -30.69 -26.09
CA ARG A 2 3.26 -30.57 -27.56
C ARG A 2 3.29 -29.13 -28.11
N ALA A 3 2.56 -28.20 -27.50
CA ALA A 3 2.52 -26.79 -27.94
C ALA A 3 3.74 -25.95 -27.53
N MET A 4 4.63 -26.47 -26.67
CA MET A 4 5.79 -25.73 -26.16
C MET A 4 7.11 -26.11 -26.86
N GLY A 5 7.07 -26.96 -27.89
CA GLY A 5 8.27 -27.44 -28.59
C GLY A 5 9.03 -26.36 -29.39
N GLY A 6 8.42 -25.20 -29.66
CA GLY A 6 9.05 -24.07 -30.34
C GLY A 6 9.56 -22.97 -29.41
N TRP A 7 9.54 -23.17 -28.09
CA TRP A 7 10.06 -22.17 -27.16
C TRP A 7 11.59 -22.09 -27.24
N VAL A 8 12.09 -20.86 -27.37
CA VAL A 8 13.52 -20.58 -27.29
C VAL A 8 13.97 -20.92 -25.88
N THR A 9 14.81 -21.95 -25.78
CA THR A 9 15.46 -22.33 -24.53
C THR A 9 16.74 -21.50 -24.37
N GLY A 10 16.97 -21.00 -23.17
CA GLY A 10 18.10 -20.14 -22.85
C GLY A 10 17.99 -19.60 -21.42
N PRO A 11 19.08 -19.06 -20.86
CA PRO A 11 19.01 -18.43 -19.55
C PRO A 11 18.01 -17.27 -19.59
N ALA A 12 17.19 -17.14 -18.55
CA ALA A 12 16.31 -16.00 -18.40
C ALA A 12 17.15 -14.69 -18.41
N PRO A 13 16.69 -13.63 -19.08
CA PRO A 13 17.39 -12.36 -19.07
C PRO A 13 17.51 -11.83 -17.64
N ILE A 14 18.71 -11.37 -17.28
CA ILE A 14 18.93 -10.69 -16.01
C ILE A 14 18.37 -9.27 -16.14
N VAL A 15 17.37 -8.96 -15.32
CA VAL A 15 16.83 -7.60 -15.21
C VAL A 15 17.59 -6.90 -14.09
N ASP A 16 18.57 -6.09 -14.47
CA ASP A 16 19.29 -5.22 -13.54
C ASP A 16 18.71 -3.81 -13.58
N VAL A 17 17.91 -3.50 -12.56
CA VAL A 17 17.31 -2.18 -12.38
C VAL A 17 17.94 -1.55 -11.15
N ALA A 18 18.48 -0.34 -11.31
CA ALA A 18 19.07 0.42 -10.22
C ALA A 18 18.07 0.60 -9.07
N ARG A 19 18.58 0.53 -7.83
CA ARG A 19 17.78 0.77 -6.63
C ARG A 19 17.34 2.22 -6.58
N ARG A 20 16.09 2.46 -6.18
CA ARG A 20 15.60 3.79 -5.81
C ARG A 20 15.39 3.88 -4.31
N GLN A 21 15.84 4.99 -3.75
CA GLN A 21 15.63 5.32 -2.34
C GLN A 21 14.37 6.18 -2.18
N PRO A 22 13.67 6.08 -1.04
CA PRO A 22 12.55 6.96 -0.74
C PRO A 22 12.89 8.44 -0.83
N ALA A 23 14.12 8.81 -0.47
CA ALA A 23 14.63 10.17 -0.52
C ALA A 23 14.75 10.75 -1.94
N ASP A 24 14.76 9.90 -2.97
CA ASP A 24 14.86 10.33 -4.37
C ASP A 24 13.54 10.92 -4.90
N VAL A 25 12.44 10.77 -4.15
CA VAL A 25 11.10 11.22 -4.55
C VAL A 25 10.65 12.39 -3.69
N LYS A 26 10.37 13.53 -4.33
CA LYS A 26 9.75 14.67 -3.64
C LYS A 26 8.26 14.38 -3.41
N PRO A 27 7.75 14.52 -2.17
CA PRO A 27 6.32 14.39 -1.91
C PRO A 27 5.52 15.40 -2.73
N HIS A 28 4.43 14.94 -3.36
CA HIS A 28 3.47 15.79 -4.04
C HIS A 28 2.06 15.25 -3.86
N GLY A 29 1.06 16.12 -4.05
CA GLY A 29 -0.35 15.76 -4.00
C GLY A 29 -1.07 16.27 -5.25
N VAL A 30 -2.00 15.47 -5.75
CA VAL A 30 -2.89 15.86 -6.86
C VAL A 30 -4.32 15.68 -6.37
N ARG A 31 -5.15 16.71 -6.57
CA ARG A 31 -6.58 16.68 -6.29
C ARG A 31 -7.31 17.01 -7.57
N ILE A 32 -8.20 16.11 -7.98
CA ILE A 32 -9.02 16.26 -9.17
C ILE A 32 -10.46 16.33 -8.71
N ALA A 33 -11.10 17.49 -8.90
CA ALA A 33 -12.51 17.65 -8.61
C ALA A 33 -13.35 16.98 -9.71
N LEU A 34 -14.34 16.19 -9.30
CA LEU A 34 -15.30 15.55 -10.18
C LEU A 34 -16.68 15.97 -9.69
N GLU A 35 -17.39 16.76 -10.50
CA GLU A 35 -18.62 17.48 -10.10
C GLU A 35 -19.73 16.52 -9.66
N ASP A 36 -19.89 15.39 -10.36
CA ASP A 36 -20.94 14.40 -10.09
C ASP A 36 -20.50 13.25 -9.16
N LYS A 37 -19.42 13.44 -8.38
CA LYS A 37 -18.89 12.40 -7.50
C LYS A 37 -19.01 12.78 -6.02
N PRO A 38 -19.96 12.20 -5.28
CA PRO A 38 -20.20 12.56 -3.87
C PRO A 38 -19.07 12.08 -2.92
N ASN A 39 -18.35 11.02 -3.31
CA ASN A 39 -17.23 10.48 -2.55
C ASN A 39 -15.90 10.81 -3.20
N VAL A 40 -14.89 11.03 -2.38
CA VAL A 40 -13.51 11.24 -2.81
C VAL A 40 -12.77 9.92 -2.67
N ASP A 41 -12.18 9.46 -3.78
CA ASP A 41 -11.23 8.37 -3.75
C ASP A 41 -9.85 8.94 -3.40
N VAL A 42 -9.25 8.36 -2.38
CA VAL A 42 -7.99 8.82 -1.80
C VAL A 42 -6.96 7.72 -2.00
N VAL A 43 -5.78 8.11 -2.49
CA VAL A 43 -4.61 7.24 -2.54
C VAL A 43 -3.49 7.96 -1.81
N LEU A 44 -2.92 7.31 -0.80
CA LEU A 44 -1.71 7.75 -0.11
C LEU A 44 -0.60 6.74 -0.45
N GLY A 45 0.47 7.24 -1.06
CA GLY A 45 1.59 6.43 -1.51
C GLY A 45 2.89 6.78 -0.79
N HIS A 46 3.75 5.78 -0.64
CA HIS A 46 5.12 5.92 -0.18
C HIS A 46 6.04 5.19 -1.17
N PRO A 47 7.13 5.82 -1.65
CA PRO A 47 8.14 5.12 -2.45
C PRO A 47 8.72 3.98 -1.61
N GLY A 48 8.58 2.75 -2.08
CA GLY A 48 9.15 1.60 -1.39
C GLY A 48 10.65 1.48 -1.72
N ALA A 49 11.41 0.90 -0.79
CA ALA A 49 12.81 0.53 -0.98
C ALA A 49 13.00 -0.99 -1.11
N LEU A 50 11.90 -1.76 -1.02
CA LEU A 50 11.94 -3.21 -0.88
C LEU A 50 11.62 -3.92 -2.20
N ARG A 51 12.42 -4.95 -2.48
CA ARG A 51 12.18 -6.00 -3.47
C ARG A 51 11.79 -7.28 -2.76
N ARG A 52 11.13 -8.19 -3.49
CA ARG A 52 10.65 -9.46 -2.91
C ARG A 52 11.73 -10.36 -2.32
N ARG A 53 12.99 -10.17 -2.75
CA ARG A 53 14.16 -10.93 -2.28
C ARG A 53 14.91 -10.26 -1.14
N ASP A 54 14.52 -9.06 -0.71
CA ASP A 54 15.16 -8.39 0.41
C ASP A 54 14.76 -9.07 1.73
N GLY A 55 15.70 -9.14 2.68
CA GLY A 55 15.47 -9.82 3.96
C GLY A 55 14.28 -9.25 4.73
N ASP A 56 14.09 -7.93 4.66
CA ASP A 56 13.03 -7.23 5.38
C ASP A 56 11.67 -7.27 4.66
N TYR A 57 11.61 -7.82 3.44
CA TYR A 57 10.37 -7.82 2.65
C TYR A 57 9.22 -8.54 3.35
N LEU A 58 9.50 -9.71 3.92
CA LEU A 58 8.46 -10.50 4.59
C LEU A 58 7.99 -9.84 5.89
N ALA A 59 8.90 -9.24 6.64
CA ALA A 59 8.55 -8.45 7.84
C ALA A 59 7.67 -7.26 7.47
N ALA A 60 8.03 -6.51 6.42
CA ALA A 60 7.23 -5.39 5.94
C ALA A 60 5.87 -5.83 5.38
N ALA A 61 5.82 -6.95 4.65
CA ALA A 61 4.58 -7.51 4.13
C ALA A 61 3.63 -7.94 5.27
N LEU A 62 4.17 -8.54 6.33
CA LEU A 62 3.40 -8.88 7.53
C LEU A 62 2.90 -7.62 8.25
N GLY A 63 3.76 -6.62 8.44
CA GLY A 63 3.36 -5.32 9.01
C GLY A 63 2.25 -4.65 8.18
N ASN A 64 2.30 -4.73 6.85
CA ASN A 64 1.21 -4.26 6.00
C ASN A 64 -0.09 -5.08 6.17
N SER A 65 0.02 -6.37 6.47
CA SER A 65 -1.13 -7.23 6.75
C SER A 65 -1.93 -6.69 7.94
N VAL A 66 -1.21 -6.40 9.03
CA VAL A 66 -1.74 -5.78 10.25
C VAL A 66 -2.27 -4.37 9.97
N LEU A 67 -1.53 -3.57 9.21
CA LEU A 67 -1.89 -2.17 8.93
C LEU A 67 -3.21 -2.05 8.15
N GLY A 68 -3.31 -2.72 7.00
CA GLY A 68 -4.34 -2.37 6.03
C GLY A 68 -4.63 -3.37 4.92
N GLN A 69 -4.08 -4.59 4.93
CA GLN A 69 -4.31 -5.53 3.81
C GLN A 69 -5.77 -6.02 3.70
N SER A 70 -6.52 -5.94 4.80
CA SER A 70 -7.92 -6.37 4.89
C SER A 70 -8.78 -5.26 5.47
N THR A 71 -9.81 -4.82 4.74
CA THR A 71 -10.82 -3.89 5.24
C THR A 71 -11.50 -4.36 6.52
N LEU A 72 -11.57 -5.68 6.75
CA LEU A 72 -12.36 -6.26 7.85
C LEU A 72 -11.57 -6.48 9.13
N SER A 73 -10.27 -6.78 9.03
CA SER A 73 -9.48 -7.24 10.18
C SER A 73 -8.27 -6.37 10.49
N SER A 74 -7.83 -5.51 9.56
CA SER A 74 -6.66 -4.65 9.76
C SER A 74 -6.95 -3.44 10.67
N ARG A 75 -5.89 -2.82 11.20
CA ARG A 75 -5.98 -1.58 12.00
C ARG A 75 -6.73 -0.48 11.28
N LEU A 76 -6.39 -0.22 10.01
CA LEU A 76 -7.08 0.79 9.19
C LEU A 76 -8.55 0.46 9.00
N GLY A 77 -8.88 -0.82 8.75
CA GLY A 77 -10.25 -1.30 8.65
C GLY A 77 -11.05 -1.02 9.93
N GLN A 78 -10.55 -1.53 11.06
CA GLN A 78 -11.19 -1.35 12.37
C GLN A 78 -11.37 0.14 12.72
N ARG A 79 -10.35 0.97 12.45
CA ARG A 79 -10.41 2.39 12.81
C ARG A 79 -11.33 3.18 11.88
N LEU A 80 -11.16 3.09 10.56
CA LEU A 80 -11.89 3.93 9.60
C LEU A 80 -13.31 3.43 9.32
N ARG A 81 -13.53 2.11 9.25
CA ARG A 81 -14.83 1.51 8.94
C ARG A 81 -15.65 1.29 10.21
N ASP A 82 -15.08 0.62 11.21
CA ASP A 82 -15.88 0.10 12.33
C ASP A 82 -16.06 1.15 13.44
N GLN A 83 -15.00 1.86 13.80
CA GLN A 83 -15.04 2.86 14.87
C GLN A 83 -15.57 4.22 14.39
N GLU A 84 -15.07 4.71 13.25
CA GLU A 84 -15.35 6.07 12.80
C GLU A 84 -16.42 6.13 11.69
N GLY A 85 -16.76 5.01 11.05
CA GLY A 85 -17.82 4.94 10.02
C GLY A 85 -17.56 5.78 8.77
N LEU A 86 -16.30 6.09 8.47
CA LEU A 86 -15.91 7.03 7.41
C LEU A 86 -15.85 6.40 6.02
N THR A 87 -15.64 5.09 5.95
CA THR A 87 -15.45 4.37 4.69
C THR A 87 -16.07 2.97 4.73
N TYR A 88 -16.49 2.49 3.56
CA TYR A 88 -16.84 1.07 3.36
C TYR A 88 -15.61 0.21 3.04
N GLY A 89 -14.47 0.81 2.70
CA GLY A 89 -13.31 0.08 2.21
C GLY A 89 -12.00 0.85 2.32
N VAL A 90 -11.00 0.22 2.93
CA VAL A 90 -9.62 0.69 2.96
C VAL A 90 -8.69 -0.50 2.78
N ILE A 91 -7.75 -0.40 1.84
CA ILE A 91 -6.79 -1.46 1.55
C ILE A 91 -5.40 -0.86 1.33
N SER A 92 -4.38 -1.48 1.91
CA SER A 92 -2.97 -1.17 1.69
C SER A 92 -2.16 -2.36 1.21
N ARG A 93 -1.17 -2.10 0.36
CA ARG A 93 -0.27 -3.13 -0.19
C ARG A 93 1.00 -2.54 -0.79
N PHE A 94 2.00 -3.40 -0.94
CA PHE A 94 3.12 -3.17 -1.85
C PHE A 94 2.71 -3.50 -3.28
N PHE A 95 2.96 -2.57 -4.20
CA PHE A 95 2.68 -2.73 -5.63
C PHE A 95 3.99 -3.01 -6.36
N GLY A 96 4.07 -4.12 -7.09
CA GLY A 96 5.21 -4.38 -7.98
C GLY A 96 6.57 -4.58 -7.28
N ALA A 97 6.59 -4.80 -5.97
CA ALA A 97 7.80 -5.11 -5.22
C ALA A 97 8.29 -6.53 -5.57
N SER A 98 8.90 -6.68 -6.75
CA SER A 98 9.41 -7.94 -7.30
C SER A 98 10.88 -7.76 -7.72
N LEU A 99 11.15 -7.60 -9.01
CA LEU A 99 12.46 -7.30 -9.58
C LEU A 99 12.85 -5.82 -9.40
N ILE A 100 11.87 -4.96 -9.13
CA ILE A 100 12.03 -3.52 -8.89
C ILE A 100 11.51 -3.13 -7.50
N ASP A 101 11.97 -1.98 -7.01
CA ASP A 101 11.51 -1.42 -5.74
C ASP A 101 10.06 -0.96 -5.91
N GLY A 102 9.14 -1.67 -5.26
CA GLY A 102 7.71 -1.46 -5.43
C GLY A 102 7.15 -0.44 -4.45
N PRO A 103 6.37 0.56 -4.88
CA PRO A 103 5.75 1.50 -3.95
C PRO A 103 4.78 0.79 -3.01
N TRP A 104 4.67 1.32 -1.80
CA TRP A 104 3.56 1.02 -0.91
C TRP A 104 2.46 2.05 -1.13
N ALA A 105 1.20 1.64 -1.13
CA ALA A 105 0.10 2.59 -1.08
C ALA A 105 -1.11 2.02 -0.34
N THR A 106 -1.90 2.93 0.22
CA THR A 106 -3.23 2.68 0.75
C THR A 106 -4.27 3.47 -0.04
N SER A 107 -5.43 2.86 -0.24
CA SER A 107 -6.55 3.45 -0.96
C SER A 107 -7.85 3.27 -0.19
N LEU A 108 -8.67 4.31 -0.17
CA LEU A 108 -9.97 4.35 0.48
C LEU A 108 -10.91 5.32 -0.25
N SER A 109 -12.21 5.18 -0.01
CA SER A 109 -13.23 6.11 -0.51
C SER A 109 -14.03 6.67 0.66
N VAL A 110 -14.17 7.99 0.73
CA VAL A 110 -14.83 8.69 1.85
C VAL A 110 -15.73 9.81 1.33
N ALA A 111 -16.73 10.20 2.11
CA ALA A 111 -17.48 11.43 1.83
C ALA A 111 -16.52 12.64 1.80
N ALA A 112 -16.74 13.60 0.90
CA ALA A 112 -15.84 14.74 0.72
C ALA A 112 -15.56 15.52 2.02
N ILE A 113 -16.59 15.66 2.87
CA ILE A 113 -16.49 16.33 4.18
C ILE A 113 -15.54 15.62 5.16
N ASN A 114 -15.31 14.32 4.98
CA ASN A 114 -14.50 13.47 5.85
C ASN A 114 -13.06 13.30 5.36
N LEU A 115 -12.67 13.91 4.23
CA LEU A 115 -11.37 13.73 3.59
C LEU A 115 -10.19 13.94 4.56
N GLU A 116 -10.12 15.10 5.18
CA GLU A 116 -8.99 15.46 6.05
C GLU A 116 -8.94 14.59 7.31
N ARG A 117 -10.11 14.24 7.87
CA ARG A 117 -10.21 13.34 9.02
C ARG A 117 -9.70 11.94 8.68
N ALA A 118 -10.11 11.39 7.54
CA ALA A 118 -9.69 10.07 7.10
C ALA A 118 -8.19 10.01 6.81
N VAL A 119 -7.63 11.03 6.13
CA VAL A 119 -6.17 11.13 5.88
C VAL A 119 -5.39 11.22 7.19
N THR A 120 -5.90 11.96 8.18
CA THR A 120 -5.27 12.07 9.50
C THR A 120 -5.23 10.72 10.19
N ILE A 121 -6.35 10.00 10.25
CA ILE A 121 -6.42 8.66 10.85
C ILE A 121 -5.44 7.69 10.18
N VAL A 122 -5.36 7.70 8.85
CA VAL A 122 -4.40 6.84 8.14
C VAL A 122 -2.97 7.12 8.60
N ARG A 123 -2.59 8.39 8.75
CA ARG A 123 -1.25 8.79 9.21
C ARG A 123 -1.01 8.40 10.67
N GLU A 124 -2.02 8.54 11.53
CA GLU A 124 -1.96 8.14 12.93
C GLU A 124 -1.71 6.63 13.07
N GLU A 125 -2.44 5.79 12.34
CA GLU A 125 -2.28 4.33 12.42
C GLU A 125 -0.95 3.85 11.83
N ILE A 126 -0.44 4.51 10.78
CA ILE A 126 0.91 4.28 10.27
C ILE A 126 1.94 4.61 11.35
N ALA A 127 1.85 5.81 11.94
CA ALA A 127 2.79 6.26 12.96
C ALA A 127 2.77 5.35 14.19
N ARG A 128 1.57 4.92 14.62
CA ARG A 128 1.40 3.98 15.74
C ARG A 128 2.03 2.63 15.45
N LEU A 129 1.79 2.07 14.26
CA LEU A 129 2.40 0.79 13.89
C LEU A 129 3.94 0.87 13.85
N VAL A 130 4.50 1.99 13.38
CA VAL A 130 5.95 2.20 13.38
C VAL A 130 6.52 2.36 14.79
N ALA A 131 5.81 3.07 15.68
CA ALA A 131 6.27 3.34 17.03
C ALA A 131 6.15 2.13 17.97
N GLU A 132 5.05 1.40 17.86
CA GLU A 132 4.66 0.36 18.83
C GLU A 132 4.80 -1.06 18.27
N GLY A 133 4.88 -1.21 16.94
CA GLY A 133 4.80 -2.51 16.27
C GLY A 133 3.39 -3.13 16.31
N PRO A 134 3.22 -4.31 15.70
CA PRO A 134 2.05 -5.16 15.89
C PRO A 134 1.92 -5.62 17.35
N ARG A 135 0.70 -5.80 17.83
CA ARG A 135 0.42 -6.49 19.09
C ARG A 135 0.34 -8.00 18.86
N ASP A 136 0.44 -8.77 19.95
CA ASP A 136 0.39 -10.24 19.89
C ASP A 136 -0.95 -10.79 19.37
N ASP A 137 -2.03 -10.00 19.45
CA ASP A 137 -3.38 -10.36 18.98
C ASP A 137 -3.65 -10.04 17.51
N GLU A 138 -2.67 -9.46 16.79
CA GLU A 138 -2.80 -8.96 15.42
C GLU A 138 -2.10 -9.80 14.34
#